data_AF-A0A960E1C6-F1
#
_entry.id   AF-A0A960E1C6-F1
#
_cell.length_a   1.000
_cell.length_b   1.000
_cell.length_c   1.000
_cell.angle_alpha   90.00
_cell.angle_beta   90.00
_cell.angle_gamma   90.00
#
_symmetry.space_group_name_H-M   'P 1'
#
loop_
_entity.id
_entity.type
_entity.pdbx_description
1 polymer ?
#
loop_
_entity_poly.entity_id
_entity_poly.type
_entity_poly.pdbx_seq_one_letter_code
_entity_poly.pdbx_strand_id
1 'polypeptide(L)' 'MHVNHRIGWALFLASAVAFTAVGVRDGDLLVTAASVLFGVACVLFLLPAGGDAG' A
#
# COMPACT_ATOMS: atom_id res chain seq x y z
N MET A 1 17.66 -15.54 -6.60
CA MET A 1 17.66 -14.48 -5.58
C MET A 1 16.32 -14.54 -4.87
N HIS A 2 16.22 -15.15 -3.68
CA HIS A 2 14.98 -15.12 -2.89
C HIS A 2 14.80 -13.71 -2.34
N VAL A 3 14.13 -12.85 -3.11
CA VAL A 3 13.54 -11.63 -2.54
C VAL A 3 12.46 -12.10 -1.59
N ASN A 4 12.70 -12.01 -0.28
CA ASN A 4 11.69 -12.33 0.71
C ASN A 4 10.45 -11.48 0.40
N HIS A 5 9.35 -12.13 0.00
CA HIS A 5 8.08 -11.47 -0.31
C HIS A 5 7.65 -10.51 0.81
N ARG A 6 7.94 -10.86 2.08
CA ARG A 6 7.72 -10.02 3.27
C ARG A 6 8.52 -8.71 3.30
N ILE A 7 9.71 -8.64 2.69
CA ILE A 7 10.51 -7.40 2.60
C ILE A 7 9.91 -6.47 1.55
N GLY A 8 9.48 -7.00 0.39
CA GLY A 8 8.74 -6.24 -0.60
C GLY A 8 7.45 -5.65 -0.01
N TRP A 9 6.69 -6.47 0.73
CA TRP A 9 5.51 -6.05 1.51
C TRP A 9 5.82 -4.93 2.51
N ALA A 10 6.88 -5.07 3.32
CA ALA A 10 7.25 -4.06 4.32
C ALA A 10 7.66 -2.73 3.69
N LEU A 11 8.44 -2.75 2.60
CA LEU A 11 8.83 -1.56 1.86
C LEU A 11 7.63 -0.86 1.20
N PHE A 12 6.66 -1.63 0.70
CA PHE A 12 5.46 -1.09 0.07
C PHE A 12 4.56 -0.36 1.07
N LEU A 13 4.29 -0.98 2.22
CA LEU A 13 3.53 -0.34 3.31
C LEU A 13 4.27 0.88 3.87
N ALA A 14 5.59 0.79 4.07
CA ALA A 14 6.39 1.93 4.51
C ALA A 14 6.33 3.10 3.52
N SER A 15 6.35 2.83 2.21
CA SER A 15 6.19 3.84 1.16
C SER A 15 4.80 4.49 1.19
N ALA A 16 3.73 3.69 1.25
CA ALA A 16 2.36 4.20 1.33
C ALA A 16 2.13 5.10 2.57
N VAL A 17 2.65 4.70 3.73
CA VAL A 17 2.59 5.49 4.98
C VAL A 17 3.43 6.77 4.85
N ALA A 18 4.63 6.71 4.28
CA ALA A 18 5.50 7.87 4.09
C ALA A 18 4.87 8.91 3.15
N PHE A 19 4.33 8.50 2.00
CA PHE A 19 3.65 9.41 1.07
C PHE A 19 2.37 9.99 1.67
N THR A 20 1.58 9.21 2.41
CA THR A 20 0.40 9.73 3.13
C THR A 20 0.82 10.78 4.17
N ALA A 21 1.89 10.52 4.93
CA ALA A 21 2.40 11.45 5.93
C ALA A 21 3.00 12.74 5.33
N VAL A 22 3.53 12.68 4.10
CA VAL A 22 3.95 13.86 3.32
C VAL A 22 2.74 14.66 2.84
N GLY A 23 1.76 14.02 2.19
CA GLY A 23 0.56 14.71 1.68
C GLY A 23 -0.21 15.44 2.79
N VAL A 24 -0.35 14.82 3.96
CA VAL A 24 -1.00 15.44 5.14
C VAL A 24 -0.20 16.63 5.68
N ARG A 25 1.13 16.65 5.55
CA ARG A 25 1.99 17.77 6.01
C ARG A 25 1.97 18.96 5.04
N ASP A 26 1.92 18.71 3.75
CA ASP A 26 1.82 19.75 2.70
C ASP A 26 0.39 20.31 2.58
N GLY A 27 -0.61 19.59 3.10
CA GLY A 27 -2.03 19.88 2.84
C GLY A 27 -2.49 19.43 1.45
N ASP A 28 -1.65 18.68 0.72
CA ASP A 28 -1.95 18.16 -0.60
C ASP A 28 -2.92 16.96 -0.49
N LEU A 29 -4.19 17.27 -0.68
CA LEU A 29 -5.29 16.30 -0.73
C LEU A 29 -5.15 15.31 -1.89
N LEU A 30 -4.47 15.68 -2.98
CA LEU A 30 -4.27 14.84 -4.16
C LEU A 30 -3.23 13.75 -3.87
N VAL A 31 -2.09 14.12 -3.28
CA VAL A 31 -1.06 13.18 -2.80
C VAL A 31 -1.63 12.27 -1.71
N THR A 32 -2.42 12.83 -0.78
CA THR A 32 -3.06 12.06 0.28
C THR A 32 -4.05 11.03 -0.29
N ALA A 33 -4.94 11.44 -1.20
CA ALA A 33 -5.90 10.54 -1.84
C ALA A 33 -5.21 9.46 -2.70
N ALA A 34 -4.18 9.82 -3.47
CA ALA A 34 -3.40 8.87 -4.25
C ALA A 34 -2.68 7.83 -3.37
N SER A 35 -2.12 8.26 -2.23
CA SER A 35 -1.44 7.38 -1.27
C SER A 35 -2.41 6.39 -0.61
N VAL A 36 -3.61 6.84 -0.25
CA VAL A 36 -4.67 5.98 0.29
C VAL A 36 -5.15 4.98 -0.78
N LEU A 37 -5.39 5.44 -2.02
CA LEU A 37 -5.80 4.56 -3.11
C LEU A 37 -4.75 3.49 -3.43
N PHE A 38 -3.47 3.85 -3.40
CA PHE A 38 -2.33 2.95 -3.58
C PHE A 38 -2.23 1.92 -2.45
N GLY A 39 -2.42 2.34 -1.19
CA GLY A 39 -2.51 1.45 -0.04
C GLY A 39 -3.66 0.45 -0.17
N VAL A 40 -4.86 0.91 -0.54
CA VAL A 40 -6.03 0.04 -0.79
C VAL A 40 -5.78 -0.92 -1.94
N ALA A 41 -5.24 -0.44 -3.07
CA ALA A 41 -4.97 -1.27 -4.24
C ALA A 41 -4.04 -2.45 -3.92
N CYS A 42 -3.00 -2.25 -3.12
CA CYS A 42 -2.14 -3.36 -2.74
C CYS A 42 -2.64 -4.16 -1.53
N VAL A 43 -3.53 -3.65 -0.68
CA VAL A 43 -4.34 -4.52 0.21
C VAL A 43 -5.21 -5.46 -0.63
N LEU A 44 -5.86 -4.98 -1.69
CA LEU A 44 -6.67 -5.80 -2.61
C LEU A 44 -5.81 -6.80 -3.41
N PHE A 45 -4.61 -6.42 -3.82
CA PHE A 45 -3.67 -7.31 -4.52
C PHE A 45 -3.02 -8.35 -3.59
N LEU A 46 -2.92 -8.05 -2.28
CA LEU A 46 -2.45 -8.97 -1.24
C LEU A 46 -3.55 -9.83 -0.65
N LEU A 47 -4.82 -9.41 -0.77
CA LEU A 47 -5.96 -10.23 -0.39
C LEU A 47 -5.98 -11.40 -1.37
N PRO A 48 -5.72 -12.65 -0.92
CA PRO A 48 -5.94 -13.79 -1.79
C PRO A 48 -7.40 -13.77 -2.23
N ALA A 49 -7.70 -14.27 -3.43
CA ALA A 49 -9.08 -14.42 -3.88
C ALA A 49 -9.80 -15.41 -2.93
N GLY A 50 -10.40 -14.89 -1.86
CA GLY A 50 -11.08 -15.65 -0.81
C GLY A 50 -12.42 -16.24 -1.27
N GLY A 51 -12.54 -16.51 -2.57
CA GLY A 51 -13.66 -17.19 -3.21
C GLY A 51 -13.43 -18.70 -3.37
N ASP A 52 -12.18 -19.18 -3.27
CA ASP A 52 -11.86 -20.61 -3.30
C ASP A 52 -11.96 -21.24 -1.90
N ALA A 53 -13.13 -21.05 -1.28
CA ALA A 53 -13.64 -21.89 -0.22
C ALA A 53 -14.72 -22.81 -0.83
N GLY A 54 -14.28 -23.81 -1.59
CA GLY A 54 -15.09 -24.82 -2.28
C GLY A 54 -14.32 -26.12 -2.49
#